data_AF-A0A934CXS6-F1
#
_entry.id   AF-A0A934CXS6-F1
#
_cell.length_a   1.000
_cell.length_b   1.000
_cell.length_c   1.000
_cell.angle_alpha   90.00
_cell.angle_beta   90.00
_cell.angle_gamma   90.00
#
_symmetry.space_group_name_H-M   'P 1'
#
loop_
_entity.id
_entity.type
_entity.pdbx_description
1 polymer ?
#
loop_
_entity_poly.entity_id
_entity_poly.type
_entity_poly.pdbx_seq_one_letter_code
_entity_poly.pdbx_strand_id
1 'polypeptide(L)'
;MTVSTKDPKQFPILRNLQFSPIKDREDQYMVLWDPTGLSQDKLVLPLNYFFLVQHFDGDHSLEEIGALYLKRFGEFLMPDR
;
A
#
# COMPACT_ATOMS: atom_id res chain seq x y z
N MET A 1 24.81 2.61 -16.42
CA MET A 1 24.06 3.52 -15.51
C MET A 1 23.85 2.75 -14.21
N THR A 2 24.53 3.15 -13.13
CA THR A 2 24.33 2.52 -11.81
C THR A 2 23.04 3.07 -11.24
N VAL A 3 21.97 2.28 -11.29
CA VAL A 3 20.74 2.58 -10.55
C VAL A 3 21.11 2.55 -9.08
N SER A 4 21.14 3.71 -8.43
CA SER A 4 21.28 3.78 -6.98
C SER A 4 20.00 3.17 -6.41
N THR A 5 20.08 1.96 -5.85
CA THR A 5 18.94 1.30 -5.22
C THR A 5 18.56 2.10 -3.99
N LYS A 6 17.40 2.78 -4.03
CA LYS A 6 16.82 3.48 -2.87
C LYS A 6 16.58 2.46 -1.75
N ASP A 7 16.76 2.87 -0.49
CA ASP A 7 16.50 1.97 0.65
C ASP A 7 15.01 1.59 0.67
N PRO A 8 14.65 0.30 0.51
CA PRO A 8 13.26 -0.14 0.49
C PRO A 8 12.53 0.10 1.83
N LYS A 9 13.26 0.37 2.93
CA LYS A 9 12.66 0.81 4.19
C LYS A 9 12.17 2.26 4.15
N GLN A 10 12.77 3.10 3.31
CA GLN A 10 12.36 4.49 3.14
C GLN A 10 11.45 4.65 1.93
N PHE A 11 11.68 3.88 0.87
CA PHE A 11 10.95 3.89 -0.40
C PHE A 11 10.32 2.52 -0.64
N PRO A 12 9.19 2.21 0.01
CA PRO A 12 8.59 0.88 -0.06
C PRO A 12 8.16 0.55 -1.49
N ILE A 13 8.34 -0.70 -1.88
CA ILE A 13 7.92 -1.22 -3.18
C ILE A 13 7.12 -2.50 -2.98
N LEU A 14 6.00 -2.62 -3.69
CA LEU A 14 5.22 -3.85 -3.75
C LEU A 14 5.62 -4.70 -4.96
N ARG A 15 5.57 -6.02 -4.75
CA ARG A 15 5.48 -6.96 -5.88
C ARG A 15 4.21 -6.70 -6.67
N ASN A 16 4.19 -7.18 -7.91
CA ASN A 16 3.01 -7.05 -8.77
C ASN A 16 1.84 -7.89 -8.22
N LEU A 17 0.95 -7.24 -7.47
CA LEU A 17 -0.28 -7.81 -6.94
C LEU A 17 -1.47 -7.37 -7.79
N GLN A 18 -2.42 -8.27 -8.02
CA GLN A 18 -3.72 -7.90 -8.54
C GLN A 18 -4.64 -7.47 -7.40
N PHE A 19 -5.60 -6.61 -7.71
CA PHE A 19 -6.57 -6.13 -6.74
C PHE A 19 -7.94 -5.88 -7.36
N SER A 20 -8.99 -6.01 -6.54
CA SER A 20 -10.38 -5.75 -6.93
C SER A 20 -11.18 -5.25 -5.73
N PRO A 21 -12.10 -4.28 -5.92
CA PRO A 21 -13.00 -3.89 -4.84
C PRO A 21 -13.93 -5.06 -4.48
N ILE A 22 -14.23 -5.18 -3.19
CA ILE A 22 -15.27 -6.05 -2.67
C ILE A 22 -16.15 -5.26 -1.70
N LYS A 23 -17.38 -5.73 -1.52
CA LYS A 23 -18.35 -5.11 -0.59
C LYS A 23 -18.77 -6.16 0.43
N ASP A 24 -18.72 -5.81 1.71
CA ASP A 24 -19.33 -6.59 2.78
C ASP A 24 -20.36 -5.72 3.50
N ARG A 25 -21.63 -6.08 3.37
CA ARG A 25 -22.78 -5.29 3.83
C ARG A 25 -22.74 -3.84 3.33
N GLU A 26 -22.37 -2.90 4.19
CA GLU A 26 -22.27 -1.46 3.90
C GLU A 26 -20.82 -1.01 3.68
N ASP A 27 -19.84 -1.83 4.11
CA ASP A 27 -18.44 -1.50 4.07
C ASP A 27 -17.80 -1.91 2.73
N GLN A 28 -16.88 -1.08 2.26
CA GLN A 28 -16.12 -1.32 1.04
C GLN A 28 -14.66 -1.63 1.37
N TYR A 29 -14.13 -2.67 0.73
CA TYR A 29 -12.77 -3.15 0.90
C TYR A 29 -12.09 -3.34 -0.46
N MET A 30 -10.78 -3.56 -0.40
CA MET A 30 -9.99 -4.03 -1.52
C MET A 30 -9.45 -5.43 -1.19
N VAL A 31 -9.63 -6.39 -2.09
CA VAL A 31 -8.91 -7.67 -2.01
C VAL A 31 -7.68 -7.62 -2.91
N LEU A 32 -6.53 -8.06 -2.40
CA LEU A 32 -5.27 -8.19 -3.12
C LEU A 32 -4.86 -9.66 -3.16
N TRP A 33 -4.28 -10.09 -4.28
CA TRP A 33 -3.74 -11.44 -4.43
C TRP A 33 -2.52 -11.47 -5.35
N ASP A 34 -1.70 -12.50 -5.16
CA ASP A 34 -0.54 -12.75 -5.99
C ASP A 34 -0.96 -13.58 -7.23
N PRO A 35 -0.88 -13.02 -8.45
CA PRO A 35 -1.27 -13.73 -9.66
C PRO A 35 -0.28 -14.86 -10.03
N THR A 36 0.93 -14.87 -9.46
CA THR A 36 1.96 -15.88 -9.74
C THR A 36 1.80 -17.14 -8.90
N GLY A 37 0.98 -17.09 -7.85
CA GLY A 37 0.78 -18.22 -6.93
C GLY A 37 1.88 -18.40 -5.89
N LEU A 38 2.87 -17.49 -5.82
CA LEU A 38 3.90 -17.51 -4.76
C LEU A 38 3.29 -17.39 -3.36
N SER A 39 2.17 -16.66 -3.24
CA SER A 39 1.31 -16.64 -2.06
C SER A 39 -0.09 -17.10 -2.44
N GLN A 40 -0.65 -18.06 -1.69
CA GLN A 40 -2.04 -18.50 -1.85
C GLN A 40 -3.03 -17.63 -1.05
N ASP A 41 -2.52 -16.90 -0.06
CA ASP A 41 -3.33 -16.04 0.79
C ASP A 41 -3.78 -14.77 0.05
N LYS A 42 -5.04 -14.39 0.30
CA LYS A 42 -5.61 -13.12 -0.13
C LYS A 42 -5.58 -12.14 1.03
N LEU A 43 -5.20 -10.90 0.74
CA LEU A 43 -5.22 -9.82 1.73
C LEU A 43 -6.44 -8.94 1.47
N VAL A 44 -7.32 -8.80 2.45
CA VAL A 44 -8.46 -7.89 2.39
C VAL A 44 -8.15 -6.66 3.25
N LEU A 45 -8.21 -5.48 2.64
CA LEU A 45 -7.87 -4.21 3.28
C LEU A 45 -9.06 -3.24 3.23
N PRO A 46 -9.30 -2.47 4.29
CA PRO A 46 -10.09 -1.25 4.21
C PRO A 46 -9.51 -0.27 3.17
N LEU A 47 -10.35 0.59 2.59
CA LEU A 47 -9.91 1.51 1.53
C LEU A 47 -8.82 2.50 1.98
N ASN A 48 -8.83 2.94 3.24
CA ASN A 48 -7.80 3.83 3.76
C ASN A 48 -6.43 3.13 3.84
N TYR A 49 -6.40 1.84 4.17
CA TYR A 49 -5.15 1.07 4.15
C TYR A 49 -4.72 0.75 2.72
N PHE A 50 -5.66 0.45 1.82
CA PHE A 50 -5.36 0.32 0.40
C PHE A 50 -4.72 1.59 -0.18
N PHE A 51 -5.15 2.77 0.30
CA PHE A 51 -4.54 4.03 -0.10
C PHE A 51 -3.05 4.10 0.23
N LEU A 52 -2.58 3.48 1.31
CA LEU A 52 -1.15 3.45 1.64
C LEU A 52 -0.40 2.54 0.68
N VAL A 53 -0.86 1.30 0.55
CA VAL A 53 -0.16 0.28 -0.26
C VAL A 53 -0.09 0.65 -1.74
N GLN A 54 -1.07 1.35 -2.32
CA GLN A 54 -0.97 1.78 -3.73
C GLN A 54 0.18 2.77 -4.01
N HIS A 55 0.75 3.41 -2.98
CA HIS A 55 1.91 4.31 -3.12
C HIS A 55 3.24 3.60 -2.81
N PHE A 56 3.25 2.28 -2.60
CA PHE A 56 4.47 1.50 -2.44
C PHE A 56 5.04 1.14 -3.82
N ASP A 57 5.58 2.13 -4.52
CA ASP A 57 6.10 2.03 -5.89
C ASP A 57 7.64 2.08 -5.97
N GLY A 58 8.32 2.22 -4.84
CA GLY A 58 9.77 2.42 -4.77
C GLY A 58 10.21 3.85 -5.08
N ASP A 59 9.27 4.76 -5.35
CA ASP A 59 9.54 6.16 -5.65
C ASP A 59 9.08 7.11 -4.55
N HIS A 60 7.92 6.88 -3.96
CA HIS A 60 7.44 7.63 -2.81
C HIS A 60 8.13 7.16 -1.52
N SER A 61 8.62 8.12 -0.76
CA SER A 61 9.15 7.88 0.59
C SER A 61 8.01 7.69 1.60
N LEU A 62 8.29 7.05 2.74
CA LEU A 62 7.33 6.92 3.83
C LEU A 62 6.80 8.28 4.34
N GLU A 63 7.65 9.32 4.35
CA GLU A 63 7.25 10.67 4.73
C GLU A 63 6.26 11.27 3.72
N GLU A 64 6.53 11.13 2.42
CA GLU A 64 5.64 11.59 1.35
C GLU A 64 4.29 10.85 1.39
N ILE A 65 4.31 9.54 1.58
CA ILE A 65 3.10 8.72 1.72
C ILE A 65 2.28 9.19 2.94
N GLY A 66 2.94 9.45 4.08
CA GLY A 66 2.30 10.01 5.27
C GLY A 66 1.67 11.38 5.03
N ALA A 67 2.36 12.27 4.32
CA ALA A 67 1.82 13.58 3.94
C ALA A 67 0.62 13.47 3.00
N LEU A 68 0.66 12.55 2.02
CA LEU A 68 -0.45 12.27 1.12
C LEU A 68 -1.66 11.70 1.88
N TYR A 69 -1.44 10.81 2.84
CA TYR A 69 -2.49 10.25 3.69
C TYR A 69 -3.14 11.34 4.56
N LEU A 70 -2.33 12.17 5.22
CA LEU A 70 -2.80 13.30 6.00
C LEU A 70 -3.64 14.27 5.16
N LYS A 71 -3.17 14.61 3.95
CA LYS A 71 -3.91 15.48 3.03
C LYS A 71 -5.25 14.87 2.60
N ARG A 72 -5.31 13.54 2.45
CA ARG A 72 -6.51 12.83 1.98
C ARG A 72 -7.55 12.61 3.07
N PHE A 73 -7.11 12.27 4.28
CA PHE A 73 -7.99 11.79 5.36
C PHE A 73 -8.00 12.68 6.61
N GLY A 74 -7.07 13.64 6.73
CA GLY A 74 -6.95 14.49 7.93
C GLY A 74 -6.35 13.76 9.13
N GLU A 75 -5.82 12.56 8.93
CA GLU A 75 -5.24 11.70 9.97
C GLU A 75 -3.72 11.61 9.82
N PHE A 76 -3.02 11.65 10.95
CA PHE A 76 -1.57 11.46 10.96
C PHE A 76 -1.24 9.99 11.23
N LEU A 77 -0.40 9.39 10.40
CA LEU A 77 0.15 8.06 10.65
C LEU A 77 1.33 8.20 11.62
N MET A 78 1.13 7.85 12.88
CA MET A 78 2.25 7.73 13.80
C MET A 78 2.91 6.37 13.62
N PRO A 79 4.25 6.30 13.49
CA PRO A 79 4.94 5.02 13.58
C PRO A 79 4.62 4.39 14.94
N ASP A 80 4.26 3.10 14.92
CA ASP A 80 4.23 2.32 16.17
C ASP A 80 5.67 2.18 16.67
N ARG A 81 5.84 2.23 17.99
CA ARG A 81 7.12 2.46 18.66
C ARG A 81 8.21 1.45 18.33
#